data_AF-A0A7L2VXW9-F1
#
_entry.id   AF-A0A7L2VXW9-F1
#
_cell.length_a   1.000
_cell.length_b   1.000
_cell.length_c   1.000
_cell.angle_alpha   90.00
_cell.angle_beta   90.00
_cell.angle_gamma   90.00
#
_symmetry.space_group_name_H-M   'P 1'
#
loop_
_entity.id
_entity.type
_entity.pdbx_description
1 polymer ?
#
loop_
_entity_poly.entity_id
_entity_poly.type
_entity_poly.pdbx_seq_one_letter_code
_entity_poly.pdbx_strand_id
1 'polypeptide(L)' 'LRGGVSVEAVFGAADVDGVAVLVERLRTPLGVQGAALLRCSDLLSYSFPLP' A
#
# COMPACT_ATOMS: atom_id res chain seq x y z
N LEU A 1 6.02 1.30 5.41
CA LEU A 1 6.55 -0.06 5.22
C LEU A 1 7.71 -0.31 6.18
N ARG A 2 8.16 -1.56 6.33
CA ARG A 2 9.37 -1.89 7.11
C ARG A 2 10.58 -1.06 6.64
N GLY A 3 11.53 -0.84 7.54
CA GLY A 3 12.72 -0.03 7.25
C GLY A 3 12.45 1.48 7.06
N GLY A 4 11.29 1.97 7.55
CA GLY A 4 10.93 3.39 7.45
C GLY A 4 10.54 3.85 6.04
N VAL A 5 10.33 2.91 5.11
CA VAL A 5 10.00 3.24 3.72
C VAL A 5 8.56 3.75 3.62
N SER A 6 8.39 4.96 3.08
CA SER A 6 7.09 5.52 2.71
C SER A 6 6.87 5.35 1.21
N VAL A 7 5.65 4.97 0.83
CA VAL A 7 5.25 4.73 -0.56
C VAL A 7 3.89 5.35 -0.81
N GLU A 8 3.66 5.76 -2.04
CA GLU A 8 2.35 6.19 -2.50
C GLU A 8 1.76 5.13 -3.43
N ALA A 9 0.45 4.92 -3.33
CA ALA A 9 -0.27 4.05 -4.23
C ALA A 9 -1.73 4.50 -4.34
N VAL A 10 -2.44 3.99 -5.34
CA VAL A 10 -3.88 4.13 -5.47
C VAL A 10 -4.53 2.96 -4.75
N PHE A 11 -5.44 3.25 -3.81
CA PHE A 11 -6.20 2.21 -3.13
C PHE A 11 -7.11 1.50 -4.14
N GLY A 12 -7.03 0.17 -4.20
CA GLY A 12 -7.92 -0.66 -4.99
C GLY A 12 -8.97 -1.34 -4.10
N ALA A 13 -8.51 -2.22 -3.23
CA ALA A 13 -9.37 -2.95 -2.29
C ALA A 13 -8.59 -3.34 -1.04
N ALA A 14 -9.30 -3.66 0.04
CA ALA A 14 -8.76 -4.36 1.20
C ALA A 14 -9.63 -5.58 1.47
N ASP A 15 -9.04 -6.65 2.00
CA ASP A 15 -9.86 -7.71 2.55
C ASP A 15 -10.60 -7.24 3.81
N VAL A 16 -11.68 -7.94 4.14
CA VAL A 16 -12.58 -7.58 5.26
C VAL A 16 -11.86 -7.66 6.61
N ASP A 17 -10.87 -8.54 6.72
CA ASP A 17 -10.12 -8.80 7.94
C ASP A 17 -8.94 -7.82 8.11
N GLY A 18 -8.68 -6.96 7.13
CA GLY A 18 -7.56 -6.02 7.09
C GLY A 18 -6.19 -6.67 7.02
N VAL A 19 -6.07 -7.90 6.51
CA VAL A 19 -4.79 -8.64 6.44
C VAL A 19 -3.96 -8.30 5.22
N ALA A 20 -4.56 -7.72 4.18
CA ALA A 20 -3.91 -7.22 2.98
C ALA A 20 -4.71 -6.12 2.28
N VAL A 21 -3.98 -5.28 1.57
CA VAL A 21 -4.51 -4.20 0.74
C VAL A 21 -3.98 -4.35 -0.67
N LEU A 22 -4.91 -4.46 -1.63
CA LEU A 22 -4.63 -4.36 -3.05
C LEU A 22 -4.50 -2.89 -3.41
N VAL A 23 -3.36 -2.55 -4.01
CA VAL A 23 -3.08 -1.19 -4.49
C VAL A 23 -2.61 -1.21 -5.94
N GLU A 24 -2.91 -0.14 -6.64
CA GLU A 24 -2.44 0.11 -8.00
C GLU A 24 -1.41 1.24 -8.03
N ARG A 25 -0.60 1.26 -9.08
CA ARG A 25 0.42 2.31 -9.32
C ARG A 25 1.31 2.56 -8.10
N LEU A 26 1.73 1.51 -7.42
CA LEU A 26 2.61 1.58 -6.25
C LEU A 26 3.95 2.21 -6.64
N ARG A 27 4.25 3.39 -6.09
CA ARG A 27 5.51 4.10 -6.29
C ARG A 27 6.53 3.65 -5.27
N THR A 28 7.62 3.07 -5.74
CA THR A 28 8.77 2.66 -4.94
C THR A 28 10.00 3.48 -5.35
N PRO A 29 11.08 3.49 -4.54
CA PRO A 29 12.34 4.11 -4.95
C PRO A 29 12.96 3.54 -6.23
N LEU A 30 12.57 2.32 -6.63
CA LEU A 30 13.08 1.63 -7.82
C LEU A 30 12.20 1.87 -9.07
N GLY A 31 11.03 2.48 -8.91
CA GLY A 31 10.06 2.69 -9.99
C GLY A 31 8.62 2.39 -9.59
N VAL A 32 7.75 2.28 -10.60
CA VAL A 32 6.31 2.09 -10.42
C VAL A 32 5.93 0.64 -10.71
N GLN A 33 5.23 0.01 -9.76
CA GLN A 33 4.59 -1.28 -9.96
C GLN A 33 3.11 -1.08 -10.31
N GLY A 34 2.64 -1.72 -11.38
CA GLY A 34 1.27 -1.55 -11.88
C GLY A 34 0.20 -1.94 -10.87
N ALA A 35 0.36 -3.09 -10.22
CA ALA A 35 -0.49 -3.57 -9.14
C ALA A 35 0.34 -4.32 -8.10
N ALA A 36 -0.01 -4.18 -6.82
CA ALA A 36 0.69 -4.82 -5.71
C ALA A 36 -0.29 -5.21 -4.61
N LEU A 37 -0.02 -6.34 -3.94
CA LEU A 37 -0.71 -6.74 -2.72
C LEU A 37 0.21 -6.44 -1.52
N LEU A 38 -0.17 -5.46 -0.70
CA LEU A 38 0.55 -5.09 0.52
C LEU A 38 -0.06 -5.86 1.69
N ARG A 39 0.71 -6.74 2.32
CA ARG A 39 0.24 -7.46 3.52
C ARG A 39 0.31 -6.54 4.72
N CYS A 40 -0.59 -6.73 5.67
CA CYS A 40 -0.63 -5.97 6.92
C CYS A 40 0.67 -6.10 7.71
N SER A 41 1.35 -7.27 7.64
CA SER A 41 2.69 -7.48 8.23
C SER A 41 3.81 -6.61 7.65
N ASP A 42 3.57 -6.03 6.48
CA ASP A 42 4.51 -5.17 5.75
C ASP A 42 4.18 -3.67 5.97
N LEU A 43 2.98 -3.36 6.45
CA LEU A 43 2.45 -2.02 6.71
C LEU A 43 2.62 -1.63 8.18
N LEU A 44 3.10 -0.41 8.42
CA LEU A 44 3.13 0.18 9.77
C LEU A 44 1.93 1.12 9.99
N SER A 45 1.56 1.84 8.93
CA SER A 45 0.39 2.69 8.86
C SER A 45 0.10 3.00 7.39
N TYR A 46 -1.12 3.46 7.11
CA TYR A 46 -1.51 4.08 5.85
C TYR A 46 -2.42 5.27 6.15
N SER A 47 -2.45 6.25 5.25
CA SER A 47 -3.25 7.46 5.38
C SER A 47 -3.71 7.92 4.02
N PHE A 48 -4.92 8.46 3.94
CA PHE A 48 -5.46 9.05 2.73
C PHE A 48 -6.34 10.25 3.10
N PRO A 49 -6.40 11.28 2.26
CA PRO A 49 -7.33 12.38 2.45
C PRO A 49 -8.77 11.87 2.30
N LEU A 50 -9.66 12.31 3.19
CA LEU A 50 -11.10 12.13 3.04
C LEU A 50 -11.69 13.27 2.18
N PRO A 51 -12.78 13.02 1.43
CA PRO A 51 -13.50 14.07 0.71
C PRO A 51 -14.10 15.12 1.64
#